data_AF-A0A7W1SLX8-F1
#
_entry.id   AF-A0A7W1SLX8-F1
#
_cell.length_a   1.000
_cell.length_b   1.000
_cell.length_c   1.000
_cell.angle_alpha   90.00
_cell.angle_beta   90.00
_cell.angle_gamma   90.00
#
_symmetry.space_group_name_H-M   'P 1'
#
loop_
_entity.id
_entity.type
_entity.pdbx_description
1 polymer ?
#
loop_
_entity_poly.entity_id
_entity_poly.type
_entity_poly.pdbx_seq_one_letter_code
_entity_poly.pdbx_strand_id
1 'polypeptide(L)' 'GMRPKVEACIRAATGGVERTHIIDGRAPDALLLEVFTGAGCGTMIVGRKEKATYLGVDLAG' A
#
# COMPACT_ATOMS: atom_id res chain seq x y z
N GLY A 1 1.32 6.25 -17.11
CA GLY A 1 0.40 5.09 -17.11
C GLY A 1 0.50 4.34 -15.78
N MET A 2 -0.20 3.21 -15.63
CA MET A 2 -0.22 2.47 -14.36
C MET A 2 1.07 1.68 -14.07
N ARG A 3 1.71 1.11 -15.09
CA ARG A 3 2.96 0.34 -14.94
C ARG A 3 4.05 1.08 -14.11
N PRO A 4 4.42 2.34 -14.44
CA PRO A 4 5.43 3.06 -13.65
C PRO A 4 4.98 3.39 -12.22
N LYS A 5 3.67 3.51 -11.95
CA LYS A 5 3.15 3.72 -10.59
C LYS A 5 3.35 2.47 -9.74
N VAL A 6 3.01 1.30 -10.31
CA VAL A 6 3.20 0.01 -9.66
C VAL A 6 4.69 -0.27 -9.42
N GLU A 7 5.56 -0.02 -10.41
CA GLU A 7 7.02 -0.17 -10.27
C GLU A 7 7.58 0.73 -9.15
N ALA A 8 7.12 1.99 -9.05
CA ALA A 8 7.52 2.91 -7.99
C ALA A 8 7.07 2.44 -6.60
N CYS A 9 5.82 1.99 -6.47
CA CYS A 9 5.29 1.44 -5.21
C CYS A 9 6.04 0.17 -4.78
N ILE A 10 6.31 -0.76 -5.71
CA ILE A 10 7.12 -1.95 -5.42
C ILE A 10 8.51 -1.54 -4.93
N ARG A 11 9.20 -0.64 -5.66
CA ARG A 11 10.54 -0.17 -5.26
C ARG A 11 10.53 0.44 -3.87
N ALA A 12 9.56 1.31 -3.55
CA ALA A 12 9.43 1.93 -2.23
C ALA A 12 9.16 0.88 -1.14
N ALA A 13 8.23 -0.05 -1.36
CA ALA A 13 7.91 -1.12 -0.41
C ALA A 13 9.12 -2.04 -0.16
N THR A 14 9.87 -2.40 -1.21
CA THR A 14 11.10 -3.17 -1.08
C THR A 14 12.24 -2.38 -0.44
N GLY A 15 12.20 -1.05 -0.53
CA GLY A 15 13.16 -0.13 0.06
C GLY A 15 12.91 0.21 1.53
N GLY A 16 11.91 -0.43 2.16
CA GLY A 16 11.62 -0.27 3.58
C GLY A 16 10.44 0.64 3.92
N VAL A 17 9.74 1.19 2.92
CA VAL A 17 8.44 1.83 3.16
C VAL A 17 7.44 0.75 3.54
N GLU A 18 6.76 0.89 4.67
CA GLU A 18 5.85 -0.14 5.18
C GLU A 18 4.68 -0.39 4.21
N ARG A 19 4.04 0.69 3.76
CA ARG A 19 2.83 0.65 2.94
C ARG A 19 2.85 1.72 1.86
N THR A 20 2.43 1.35 0.66
CA THR A 20 2.24 2.28 -0.46
C THR A 20 0.84 2.14 -1.01
N HIS A 21 0.23 3.24 -1.43
CA HIS A 21 -1.17 3.30 -1.81
C HIS A 21 -1.32 3.99 -3.16
N ILE A 22 -1.99 3.34 -4.10
CA ILE A 22 -2.42 3.95 -5.36
C ILE A 22 -3.93 4.19 -5.26
N ILE A 23 -4.31 5.46 -5.16
CA ILE A 23 -5.70 5.89 -4.97
C ILE A 23 -6.28 6.58 -6.21
N ASP A 24 -7.60 6.54 -6.36
CA ASP A 24 -8.30 7.36 -7.35
C ASP A 24 -8.51 8.77 -6.82
N GLY A 25 -7.62 9.68 -7.20
CA GLY A 25 -7.65 11.08 -6.77
C GLY A 25 -8.84 11.90 -7.29
N ARG A 26 -9.74 11.32 -8.10
CA ARG A 26 -10.96 12.01 -8.57
C ARG A 26 -12.08 11.97 -7.53
N ALA A 27 -12.02 11.04 -6.57
CA ALA A 27 -12.99 10.98 -5.48
C ALA A 27 -12.79 12.17 -4.52
N PRO A 28 -13.86 12.82 -4.06
CA PRO A 28 -13.77 13.81 -2.98
C PRO A 28 -13.09 13.20 -1.76
N ASP A 29 -12.18 13.96 -1.14
CA ASP A 29 -11.47 13.54 0.08
C ASP A 29 -10.73 12.20 -0.03
N ALA A 30 -10.33 11.78 -1.25
CA ALA A 30 -9.71 10.48 -1.52
C ALA A 30 -8.54 10.13 -0.58
N LEU A 31 -7.72 11.12 -0.24
CA LEU A 31 -6.60 10.93 0.70
C LEU A 31 -7.09 10.64 2.12
N LEU A 32 -8.09 11.39 2.60
CA LEU A 32 -8.64 11.20 3.94
C LEU A 32 -9.37 9.86 4.04
N LEU A 33 -10.12 9.48 3.01
CA LEU A 33 -10.77 8.17 2.94
C LEU A 33 -9.76 7.03 3.03
N GLU A 34 -8.65 7.11 2.28
CA GLU A 34 -7.63 6.05 2.31
C GLU A 34 -6.92 5.95 3.68
N VAL A 35 -6.63 7.09 4.31
CA VAL A 35 -5.86 7.11 5.57
C VAL A 35 -6.73 6.77 6.78
N PHE A 36 -7.97 7.26 6.82
CA PHE A 36 -8.83 7.18 8.00
C PHE A 36 -9.92 6.13 7.90
N THR A 37 -10.04 5.42 6.77
CA THR A 37 -11.05 4.38 6.59
C THR A 37 -10.45 3.11 5.99
N GLY A 38 -10.99 1.95 6.39
CA GLY A 38 -10.69 0.67 5.72
C GLY A 38 -11.45 0.47 4.40
N ALA A 39 -12.28 1.44 4.01
CA ALA A 39 -13.07 1.41 2.78
C ALA A 39 -12.28 1.94 1.56
N GLY A 40 -10.98 2.24 1.73
CA GLY A 40 -10.09 2.77 0.71
C GLY A 40 -10.29 2.11 -0.66
N CYS A 41 -10.68 2.93 -1.64
CA CYS A 41 -11.05 2.50 -2.99
C CYS A 41 -9.84 2.24 -3.91
N GLY A 42 -8.63 2.20 -3.34
CA GLY A 42 -7.37 2.07 -4.06
C GLY A 42 -6.77 0.67 -4.05
N THR A 43 -5.50 0.61 -4.47
CA THR A 43 -4.65 -0.58 -4.33
C THR A 43 -3.55 -0.27 -3.32
N MET A 44 -3.52 -1.04 -2.24
CA MET A 44 -2.42 -1.03 -1.27
C MET A 44 -1.38 -2.09 -1.65
N ILE A 45 -0.11 -1.70 -1.68
CA ILE A 45 1.04 -2.58 -1.92
C ILE A 45 1.94 -2.53 -0.70
N VAL A 46 2.22 -3.69 -0.14
CA VAL A 46 3.04 -3.86 1.07
C VAL A 46 4.21 -4.80 0.82
N GLY A 47 5.33 -4.55 1.51
CA GLY A 47 6.49 -5.43 1.50
C GLY A 47 6.22 -6.74 2.25
N ARG A 48 7.13 -7.71 2.14
CA ARG A 48 7.00 -9.03 2.79
C ARG A 48 6.85 -8.91 4.31
N LYS A 49 7.67 -8.05 4.93
CA LYS A 49 7.65 -7.81 6.39
C LYS A 49 6.28 -7.34 6.87
N GLU A 50 5.74 -6.30 6.22
CA GLU A 50 4.43 -5.75 6.58
C GLU A 50 3.29 -6.75 6.30
N LYS A 51 3.35 -7.49 5.19
CA LYS A 51 2.38 -8.57 4.88
C LYS A 51 2.32 -9.61 5.99
N ALA A 52 3.45 -9.96 6.60
CA ALA A 52 3.49 -10.93 7.67
C ALA A 52 2.83 -10.43 8.95
N THR A 53 3.01 -9.15 9.28
CA THR A 53 2.26 -8.48 10.36
C THR A 53 0.75 -8.61 10.14
N TYR A 54 0.26 -8.34 8.92
CA TYR A 54 -1.17 -8.47 8.59
C TYR A 54 -1.71 -9.90 8.72
N LEU A 55 -0.87 -10.90 8.42
CA LEU A 55 -1.27 -12.30 8.45
C LEU A 55 -1.00 -12.96 9.82
N GLY A 56 -0.40 -12.25 10.76
CA GLY A 56 -0.01 -12.80 12.07
C GLY A 56 1.02 -13.93 11.95
N VAL A 57 1.87 -13.89 10.92
CA VAL A 57 2.92 -14.90 10.71
C VAL A 57 4.28 -14.32 11.08
N ASP A 58 5.10 -15.09 11.76
CA ASP A 58 6.49 -14.72 11.98
C ASP A 58 7.31 -15.04 10.71
N LEU A 59 8.10 -14.08 10.24
CA LEU A 59 9.05 -14.28 9.15
C LEU A 59 10.46 -14.64 9.64
N ALA A 60 10.68 -14.67 10.96
CA ALA A 60 11.89 -15.21 11.56
C ALA A 60 11.83 -16.74 11.51
N GLY A 61 12.06 -17.28 10.31
CA GLY A 61 12.19 -18.71 10.02
C GLY A 61 13.10 -18.91 8.82
#